data_AF-A0A257C4I6-F1
#
_entry.id   AF-A0A257C4I6-F1
#
_cell.length_a   1.000
_cell.length_b   1.000
_cell.length_c   1.000
_cell.angle_alpha   90.00
_cell.angle_beta   90.00
_cell.angle_gamma   90.00
#
_symmetry.space_group_name_H-M   'P 1'
#
loop_
_entity.id
_entity.type
_entity.pdbx_description
1 polymer ?
#
loop_
_entity_poly.entity_id
_entity_poly.type
_entity_poly.pdbx_seq_one_letter_code
_entity_poly.pdbx_strand_id
1 'polypeptide(L)'
;MGTDRYDEFSCPCTCGKGAFVVEHCEKDHPWRTATPVWHTARIDCPDCRTVYEIEQRGAPFVLVRLVDVQAHAMLREEARQARERLMAQPEVVAVVNELAEYLDKLPSMAETYRVLIAQRWYYSSLGTFRKGWSGGASWVRSSMRPDYLLQASHLTGLSTEAIEPLLAEYEAIHQRASVEPPAVGSPIYTVSQDG
;
A
#
# COMPACT_ATOMS: atom_id res chain seq x y z
N MET A 1 -25.24 3.71 17.25
CA MET A 1 -25.32 2.89 16.03
C MET A 1 -24.60 1.60 16.33
N GLY A 2 -25.27 0.46 16.18
CA GLY A 2 -24.72 -0.84 16.54
C GLY A 2 -23.65 -1.28 15.56
N THR A 3 -23.02 -2.40 15.83
CA THR A 3 -22.30 -3.18 14.82
C THR A 3 -22.63 -4.59 15.21
N ASP A 4 -23.37 -5.27 14.37
CA ASP A 4 -23.71 -6.66 14.64
C ASP A 4 -22.44 -7.48 14.46
N ARG A 5 -22.14 -8.25 15.50
CA ARG A 5 -20.94 -9.08 15.59
C ARG A 5 -21.35 -10.45 16.06
N TYR A 6 -20.87 -11.46 15.38
CA TYR A 6 -21.03 -12.85 15.82
C TYR A 6 -19.78 -13.65 15.47
N ASP A 7 -19.51 -14.63 16.32
CA ASP A 7 -18.42 -15.59 16.10
C ASP A 7 -18.79 -16.45 14.89
N GLU A 8 -18.08 -16.25 13.78
CA GLU A 8 -18.27 -17.02 12.55
C GLU A 8 -17.47 -18.32 12.59
N PHE A 9 -16.29 -18.26 13.20
CA PHE A 9 -15.40 -19.41 13.31
C PHE A 9 -14.64 -19.41 14.63
N SER A 10 -14.50 -20.60 15.21
CA SER A 10 -13.66 -20.84 16.39
C SER A 10 -12.96 -22.18 16.27
N CYS A 11 -11.66 -22.21 16.51
CA CYS A 11 -10.88 -23.45 16.56
C CYS A 11 -9.87 -23.44 17.73
N PRO A 12 -9.42 -24.61 18.21
CA PRO A 12 -8.44 -24.67 19.29
C PRO A 12 -7.11 -23.97 18.94
N CYS A 13 -6.46 -23.28 19.91
CA CYS A 13 -5.10 -22.77 19.69
C CYS A 13 -4.15 -23.95 19.42
N THR A 14 -3.08 -23.69 18.68
CA THR A 14 -1.98 -24.64 18.43
C THR A 14 -1.38 -25.24 19.72
N CYS A 15 -1.43 -24.51 20.85
CA CYS A 15 -0.97 -25.03 22.14
C CYS A 15 -2.03 -25.84 22.93
N GLY A 16 -3.27 -25.90 22.45
CA GLY A 16 -4.41 -26.58 23.09
C GLY A 16 -5.03 -25.88 24.31
N LYS A 17 -4.51 -24.73 24.76
CA LYS A 17 -4.95 -24.03 25.99
C LYS A 17 -5.91 -22.85 25.75
N GLY A 18 -6.57 -22.78 24.60
CA GLY A 18 -7.44 -21.66 24.23
C GLY A 18 -7.97 -21.81 22.82
N ALA A 19 -8.40 -20.71 22.20
CA ALA A 19 -8.97 -20.72 20.85
C ALA A 19 -8.47 -19.57 19.98
N PHE A 20 -8.56 -19.74 18.67
CA PHE A 20 -8.58 -18.64 17.71
C PHE A 20 -10.03 -18.38 17.32
N VAL A 21 -10.44 -17.12 17.28
CA VAL A 21 -11.80 -16.71 16.97
C VAL A 21 -11.78 -15.74 15.80
N VAL A 22 -12.65 -15.96 14.81
CA VAL A 22 -12.94 -15.02 13.73
C VAL A 22 -14.37 -14.55 13.88
N GLU A 23 -14.54 -13.24 14.01
CA GLU A 23 -15.82 -12.56 14.13
C GLU A 23 -16.21 -11.97 12.78
N HIS A 24 -17.44 -12.25 12.36
CA HIS A 24 -18.10 -11.54 11.30
C HIS A 24 -18.64 -10.22 11.84
N CYS A 25 -18.41 -9.12 11.14
CA CYS A 25 -18.87 -7.80 11.51
C CYS A 25 -19.68 -7.18 10.38
N GLU A 26 -20.92 -6.79 10.67
CA GLU A 26 -21.79 -6.07 9.75
C GLU A 26 -21.97 -4.62 10.18
N LYS A 27 -21.87 -3.70 9.23
CA LYS A 27 -22.13 -2.29 9.50
C LYS A 27 -23.63 -2.08 9.63
N ASP A 28 -24.09 -1.68 10.80
CA ASP A 28 -25.46 -1.19 11.02
C ASP A 28 -25.61 0.19 10.37
N HIS A 29 -25.85 0.23 9.05
CA HIS A 29 -26.12 1.45 8.31
C HIS A 29 -27.33 1.27 7.39
N PRO A 30 -28.30 2.22 7.39
CA PRO A 30 -29.50 2.14 6.54
C PRO A 30 -29.24 2.29 5.01
N TRP A 31 -28.00 2.47 4.56
CA TRP A 31 -27.67 2.66 3.16
C TRP A 31 -26.61 1.64 2.75
N ARG A 32 -26.69 1.13 1.51
CA ARG A 32 -25.67 0.23 0.97
C ARG A 32 -24.31 0.92 0.99
N THR A 33 -23.39 0.41 1.81
CA THR A 33 -21.98 0.76 1.78
C THR A 33 -21.23 -0.16 0.83
N ALA A 34 -20.11 0.31 0.27
CA ALA A 34 -19.26 -0.50 -0.61
C ALA A 34 -18.68 -1.75 0.09
N THR A 35 -18.54 -1.71 1.41
CA THR A 35 -18.02 -2.83 2.23
C THR A 35 -18.93 -2.99 3.45
N PRO A 36 -20.09 -3.66 3.29
CA PRO A 36 -21.07 -3.82 4.37
C PRO A 36 -20.60 -4.79 5.47
N VAL A 37 -19.67 -5.68 5.10
CA VAL A 37 -19.16 -6.77 5.93
C VAL A 37 -17.65 -6.65 6.04
N TRP A 38 -17.10 -6.88 7.23
CA TRP A 38 -15.68 -7.15 7.44
C TRP A 38 -15.51 -8.23 8.51
N HIS A 39 -14.30 -8.77 8.61
CA HIS A 39 -13.99 -9.81 9.58
C HIS A 39 -12.91 -9.31 10.51
N THR A 40 -12.97 -9.72 11.77
CA THR A 40 -11.90 -9.48 12.75
C THR A 40 -11.49 -10.79 13.37
N ALA A 41 -10.22 -10.96 13.71
CA ALA A 41 -9.73 -12.18 14.33
C ALA A 41 -9.02 -11.88 15.64
N ARG A 42 -9.15 -12.76 16.62
CA ARG A 42 -8.51 -12.64 17.93
C ARG A 42 -8.01 -13.98 18.45
N ILE A 43 -7.01 -13.91 19.32
CA ILE A 43 -6.39 -15.06 19.98
C ILE A 43 -6.87 -15.11 21.43
N ASP A 44 -7.77 -16.04 21.72
CA ASP A 44 -8.29 -16.35 23.05
C ASP A 44 -7.42 -17.42 23.74
N CYS A 45 -6.11 -17.17 23.74
CA CYS A 45 -5.15 -17.98 24.48
C CYS A 45 -4.10 -17.06 25.11
N PRO A 46 -4.01 -17.00 26.45
CA PRO A 46 -3.08 -16.10 27.14
C PRO A 46 -1.62 -16.30 26.74
N ASP A 47 -1.21 -17.54 26.47
CA ASP A 47 0.16 -17.87 26.04
C ASP A 47 0.35 -17.47 24.57
N CYS A 48 -0.49 -17.98 23.66
CA CYS A 48 -0.35 -17.76 22.21
C CYS A 48 -0.40 -16.28 21.82
N ARG A 49 -1.26 -15.46 22.46
CA ARG A 49 -1.41 -14.03 22.13
C ARG A 49 -0.17 -13.18 22.43
N THR A 50 0.76 -13.69 23.24
CA THR A 50 2.02 -12.99 23.54
C THR A 50 3.12 -13.26 22.52
N VAL A 51 2.90 -14.24 21.63
CA VAL A 51 3.88 -14.71 20.65
C VAL A 51 3.39 -14.48 19.22
N TYR A 52 2.08 -14.51 19.00
CA TYR A 52 1.49 -14.48 17.67
C TYR A 52 0.45 -13.38 17.50
N GLU A 53 0.21 -13.03 16.24
CA GLU A 53 -0.86 -12.19 15.76
C GLU A 53 -1.58 -12.92 14.60
N ILE A 54 -2.86 -12.61 14.38
CA ILE A 54 -3.61 -13.12 13.23
C ILE A 54 -3.68 -12.01 12.17
N GLU A 55 -3.15 -12.28 10.99
CA GLU A 55 -3.22 -11.38 9.84
C GLU A 55 -4.18 -11.93 8.78
N GLN A 56 -4.98 -11.04 8.17
CA GLN A 56 -5.78 -11.37 6.99
C GLN A 56 -4.96 -11.12 5.73
N ARG A 57 -4.72 -12.15 4.91
CA ARG A 57 -3.93 -12.08 3.66
C ARG A 57 -4.80 -12.41 2.46
N GLY A 58 -5.59 -11.44 2.04
CA GLY A 58 -6.66 -11.66 1.08
C GLY A 58 -7.82 -12.41 1.74
N ALA A 59 -8.11 -13.62 1.27
CA ALA A 59 -9.17 -14.47 1.84
C ALA A 59 -8.77 -15.19 3.15
N PRO A 60 -7.57 -15.79 3.30
CA PRO A 60 -7.19 -16.49 4.52
C PRO A 60 -6.78 -15.58 5.68
N PHE A 61 -7.10 -16.04 6.88
CA PHE A 61 -6.51 -15.63 8.15
C PHE A 61 -5.35 -16.56 8.49
N VAL A 62 -4.17 -16.00 8.70
CA VAL A 62 -2.94 -16.75 9.02
C VAL A 62 -2.36 -16.28 10.35
N LEU A 63 -1.67 -17.20 11.03
CA LEU A 63 -0.92 -16.88 12.23
C LEU A 63 0.46 -16.36 11.83
N VAL A 64 0.93 -15.27 12.43
CA VAL A 64 2.29 -14.72 12.25
C VAL A 64 2.93 -14.50 13.61
N ARG A 65 4.27 -14.58 13.69
CA ARG A 65 4.96 -14.29 14.96
C ARG A 65 5.06 -12.78 15.14
N LEU A 66 4.79 -12.30 16.35
CA LEU A 66 4.91 -10.87 16.70
C LEU A 66 6.32 -10.33 16.44
N VAL A 67 7.35 -11.14 16.64
CA VAL A 67 8.74 -10.73 16.32
C VAL A 67 8.94 -10.48 14.83
N ASP A 68 8.30 -11.27 13.96
CA ASP A 68 8.40 -11.08 12.52
C ASP A 68 7.56 -9.87 12.07
N VAL A 69 6.40 -9.64 12.69
CA VAL A 69 5.58 -8.43 12.46
C VAL A 69 6.36 -7.17 12.83
N GLN A 70 7.01 -7.16 14.00
CA GLN A 70 7.85 -6.04 14.45
C GLN A 70 9.04 -5.81 13.51
N ALA A 71 9.76 -6.86 13.14
CA ALA A 71 10.87 -6.76 12.19
C ALA A 71 10.42 -6.21 10.84
N HIS A 72 9.27 -6.67 10.34
CA HIS A 72 8.68 -6.17 9.09
C HIS A 72 8.20 -4.72 9.20
N ALA A 73 7.64 -4.31 10.35
CA ALA A 73 7.30 -2.91 10.60
C ALA A 73 8.55 -2.01 10.57
N MET A 74 9.67 -2.46 11.13
CA MET A 74 10.95 -1.76 11.04
C MET A 74 11.45 -1.65 9.60
N LEU A 75 11.35 -2.71 8.79
CA LEU A 75 11.71 -2.68 7.37
C LEU A 75 10.85 -1.71 6.56
N ARG A 76 9.54 -1.65 6.83
CA ARG A 76 8.62 -0.70 6.19
C ARG A 76 8.97 0.75 6.53
N GLU A 77 9.34 0.99 7.79
CA GLU A 77 9.80 2.30 8.24
C GLU A 77 11.14 2.68 7.59
N GLU A 78 12.08 1.74 7.49
CA GLU A 78 13.34 1.91 6.75
C GLU A 78 13.08 2.25 5.27
N ALA A 79 12.16 1.55 4.61
CA ALA A 79 11.76 1.84 3.23
C ALA A 79 11.10 3.23 3.07
N ARG A 80 10.28 3.66 4.03
CA ARG A 80 9.70 5.00 4.07
C ARG A 80 10.79 6.07 4.16
N GLN A 81 11.75 5.89 5.06
CA GLN A 81 12.88 6.81 5.22
C GLN A 81 13.80 6.80 3.99
N ALA A 82 14.03 5.64 3.37
CA ALA A 82 14.77 5.54 2.13
C ALA A 82 14.08 6.31 0.99
N ARG A 83 12.75 6.21 0.87
CA ARG A 83 11.97 7.02 -0.08
C ARG A 83 12.15 8.50 0.18
N GLU A 84 12.06 8.94 1.44
CA GLU A 84 12.22 10.35 1.80
C GLU A 84 13.62 10.87 1.46
N ARG A 85 14.66 10.09 1.77
CA ARG A 85 16.05 10.41 1.39
C ARG A 85 16.22 10.51 -0.12
N LEU A 86 15.71 9.54 -0.88
CA LEU A 86 15.76 9.55 -2.34
C LEU A 86 15.07 10.80 -2.92
N MET A 87 13.85 11.09 -2.48
CA MET A 87 13.07 12.22 -2.99
C MET A 87 13.66 13.58 -2.59
N ALA A 88 14.56 13.62 -1.60
CA ALA A 88 15.28 14.82 -1.18
C ALA A 88 16.62 15.03 -1.91
N GLN A 89 17.08 14.06 -2.71
CA GLN A 89 18.35 14.20 -3.45
C GLN A 89 18.25 15.32 -4.50
N PRO A 90 19.28 16.19 -4.64
CA PRO A 90 19.23 17.33 -5.57
C PRO A 90 18.87 16.94 -7.00
N GLU A 91 19.40 15.82 -7.49
CA GLU A 91 19.18 15.32 -8.85
C GLU A 91 17.73 14.87 -9.05
N VAL A 92 17.15 14.22 -8.04
CA VAL A 92 15.73 13.81 -8.04
C VAL A 92 14.83 15.04 -7.97
N VAL A 93 15.16 16.02 -7.12
CA VAL A 93 14.43 17.28 -7.02
C VAL A 93 14.45 18.04 -8.35
N ALA A 94 15.58 18.05 -9.06
CA ALA A 94 15.69 18.66 -10.38
C ALA A 94 14.73 18.00 -11.38
N VAL A 95 14.68 16.65 -11.43
CA VAL A 95 13.75 15.92 -12.31
C VAL A 95 12.29 16.19 -11.96
N VAL A 96 11.95 16.20 -10.67
CA VAL A 96 10.61 16.50 -10.16
C VAL A 96 10.16 17.90 -10.58
N ASN A 97 11.05 18.89 -10.46
CA ASN A 97 10.75 20.28 -10.83
C ASN A 97 10.62 20.44 -12.34
N GLU A 98 11.54 19.87 -13.13
CA GLU A 98 11.49 19.95 -14.59
C GLU A 98 10.25 19.23 -15.14
N LEU A 99 9.86 18.11 -14.53
CA LEU A 99 8.62 17.43 -14.90
C LEU A 99 7.40 18.31 -14.62
N ALA A 100 7.35 18.96 -13.46
CA ALA A 100 6.26 19.88 -13.12
C ALA A 100 6.16 21.01 -14.15
N GLU A 101 7.28 21.65 -14.49
CA GLU A 101 7.33 22.68 -15.51
C GLU A 101 6.93 22.17 -16.90
N TYR A 102 7.41 20.99 -17.28
CA TYR A 102 7.05 20.35 -18.55
C TYR A 102 5.53 20.16 -18.65
N LEU A 103 4.89 19.63 -17.61
CA LEU A 103 3.44 19.41 -17.58
C LEU A 103 2.65 20.72 -17.64
N ASP A 104 3.15 21.79 -17.00
CA ASP A 104 2.52 23.12 -17.00
C ASP A 104 2.71 23.88 -18.33
N LYS A 105 3.77 23.56 -19.10
CA LYS A 105 4.02 24.13 -20.44
C LYS A 105 3.17 23.46 -21.53
N LEU A 106 2.48 22.36 -21.25
CA LEU A 106 1.65 21.70 -22.26
C LEU A 106 0.46 22.58 -22.69
N PRO A 107 0.13 22.65 -23.98
CA PRO A 107 -0.90 23.56 -24.53
C PRO A 107 -2.29 23.44 -23.90
N SER A 108 -2.63 22.27 -23.35
CA SER A 108 -3.94 22.04 -22.75
C SER A 108 -3.94 20.93 -21.71
N MET A 109 -4.89 20.98 -20.78
CA MET A 109 -5.15 19.89 -19.83
C MET A 109 -5.40 18.54 -20.52
N ALA A 110 -5.98 18.55 -21.73
CA ALA A 110 -6.22 17.31 -22.47
C ALA A 110 -4.90 16.67 -22.93
N GLU A 111 -3.90 17.48 -23.27
CA GLU A 111 -2.57 17.02 -23.63
C GLU A 111 -1.79 16.52 -22.41
N THR A 112 -1.84 17.26 -21.30
CA THR A 112 -1.32 16.80 -20.01
C THR A 112 -1.90 15.43 -19.62
N TYR A 113 -3.23 15.29 -19.71
CA TYR A 113 -3.88 14.00 -19.47
C TYR A 113 -3.37 12.89 -20.38
N ARG A 114 -3.23 13.15 -21.69
CA ARG A 114 -2.71 12.15 -22.64
C ARG A 114 -1.30 11.71 -22.28
N VAL A 115 -0.41 12.65 -21.91
CA VAL A 115 0.95 12.33 -21.45
C VAL A 115 0.89 11.43 -20.22
N LEU A 116 0.15 11.82 -19.18
CA LEU A 116 0.07 11.05 -17.93
C LEU A 116 -0.52 9.64 -18.14
N ILE A 117 -1.53 9.50 -19.00
CA ILE A 117 -2.08 8.19 -19.37
C ILE A 117 -1.07 7.37 -20.17
N ALA A 118 -0.37 7.98 -21.13
CA ALA A 118 0.62 7.28 -21.96
C ALA A 118 1.77 6.70 -21.12
N GLN A 119 2.17 7.40 -20.07
CA GLN A 119 3.16 6.93 -19.09
C GLN A 119 2.58 6.00 -18.01
N ARG A 120 1.26 5.79 -18.00
CA ARG A 120 0.54 5.03 -16.96
C ARG A 120 0.72 5.61 -15.55
N TRP A 121 0.84 6.92 -15.44
CA TRP A 121 0.88 7.62 -14.14
C TRP A 121 -0.49 8.09 -13.67
N TYR A 122 -1.52 7.88 -14.49
CA TYR A 122 -2.90 8.21 -14.17
C TYR A 122 -3.83 7.16 -14.79
N TYR A 123 -4.97 6.90 -14.16
CA TYR A 123 -5.89 5.81 -14.57
C TYR A 123 -7.37 6.20 -14.59
N SER A 124 -7.73 7.41 -14.16
CA SER A 124 -9.14 7.85 -14.15
C SER A 124 -9.54 8.49 -15.47
N SER A 125 -10.85 8.68 -15.68
CA SER A 125 -11.37 9.38 -16.85
C SER A 125 -10.87 10.83 -16.97
N LEU A 126 -10.88 11.37 -18.19
CA LEU A 126 -10.57 12.78 -18.46
C LEU A 126 -11.47 13.74 -17.67
N GLY A 127 -12.75 13.38 -17.46
CA GLY A 127 -13.67 14.18 -16.66
C GLY A 127 -13.25 14.28 -15.20
N THR A 128 -12.82 13.16 -14.61
CA THR A 128 -12.26 13.11 -13.24
C THR A 128 -10.96 13.90 -13.17
N PHE A 129 -10.06 13.71 -14.13
CA PHE A 129 -8.79 14.44 -14.22
C PHE A 129 -9.00 15.95 -14.18
N ARG A 130 -9.88 16.48 -15.03
CA ARG A 130 -10.15 17.92 -15.11
C ARG A 130 -10.66 18.52 -13.79
N LYS A 131 -11.41 17.75 -13.00
CA LYS A 131 -11.91 18.21 -11.69
C LYS A 131 -10.83 18.27 -10.61
N GLY A 132 -9.81 17.40 -10.71
CA GLY A 132 -8.72 17.31 -9.74
C GLY A 132 -7.43 18.02 -10.15
N TRP A 133 -7.28 18.38 -11.43
CA TRP A 133 -6.07 19.02 -11.93
C TRP A 133 -5.91 20.44 -11.36
N SER A 134 -4.74 20.70 -10.77
CA SER A 134 -4.39 21.98 -10.15
C SER A 134 -2.99 22.46 -10.54
N GLY A 135 -2.43 21.93 -11.64
CA GLY A 135 -1.08 22.23 -12.14
C GLY A 135 -0.09 21.09 -11.92
N GLY A 136 0.99 21.11 -12.71
CA GLY A 136 2.07 20.14 -12.72
C GLY A 136 2.75 20.03 -11.36
N ALA A 137 3.10 21.17 -10.74
CA ALA A 137 3.73 21.19 -9.43
C ALA A 137 2.85 20.55 -8.33
N SER A 138 1.54 20.79 -8.36
CA SER A 138 0.59 20.18 -7.43
C SER A 138 0.52 18.67 -7.64
N TRP A 139 0.39 18.25 -8.90
CA TRP A 139 0.29 16.83 -9.25
C TRP A 139 1.56 16.04 -8.91
N VAL A 140 2.75 16.56 -9.24
CA VAL A 140 4.02 15.90 -8.95
C VAL A 140 4.19 15.74 -7.43
N ARG A 141 3.86 16.77 -6.63
CA ARG A 141 3.94 16.67 -5.16
C ARG A 141 3.07 15.56 -4.57
N SER A 142 1.85 15.38 -5.09
CA SER A 142 0.91 14.40 -4.55
C SER A 142 1.07 12.99 -5.13
N SER A 143 1.58 12.89 -6.35
CA SER A 143 1.46 11.66 -7.16
C SER A 143 2.81 11.08 -7.60
N MET A 144 3.90 11.83 -7.45
CA MET A 144 5.22 11.34 -7.86
C MET A 144 5.68 10.19 -6.98
N ARG A 145 6.15 9.13 -7.65
CA ARG A 145 6.68 7.93 -7.02
C ARG A 145 8.10 7.65 -7.53
N PRO A 146 8.93 6.96 -6.74
CA PRO A 146 10.28 6.58 -7.18
C PRO A 146 10.31 5.84 -8.52
N ASP A 147 9.34 4.96 -8.78
CA ASP A 147 9.23 4.18 -10.02
C ASP A 147 9.01 5.05 -11.28
N TYR A 148 8.62 6.32 -11.12
CA TYR A 148 8.42 7.23 -12.24
C TYR A 148 9.66 8.06 -12.60
N LEU A 149 10.71 8.03 -11.77
CA LEU A 149 11.86 8.94 -11.90
C LEU A 149 12.63 8.77 -13.21
N LEU A 150 12.87 7.54 -13.66
CA LEU A 150 13.60 7.31 -14.91
C LEU A 150 12.79 7.78 -16.13
N GLN A 151 11.49 7.44 -16.18
CA GLN A 151 10.59 7.89 -17.24
C GLN A 151 10.44 9.42 -17.25
N ALA A 152 10.36 10.04 -16.07
CA ALA A 152 10.34 11.49 -15.93
C ALA A 152 11.63 12.15 -16.41
N SER A 153 12.78 11.55 -16.09
CA SER A 153 14.10 12.02 -16.57
C SER A 153 14.17 11.96 -18.10
N HIS A 154 13.74 10.85 -18.70
CA HIS A 154 13.68 10.72 -20.16
C HIS A 154 12.74 11.73 -20.83
N LEU A 155 11.56 11.99 -20.24
CA LEU A 155 10.61 12.98 -20.76
C LEU A 155 11.14 14.41 -20.69
N THR A 156 11.91 14.73 -19.66
CA THR A 156 12.48 16.06 -19.41
C THR A 156 13.85 16.24 -20.05
N GLY A 157 14.45 15.18 -20.60
CA GLY A 157 15.79 15.20 -21.19
C GLY A 157 16.93 15.29 -20.18
N LEU A 158 16.66 15.03 -18.89
CA LEU A 158 17.67 15.00 -17.85
C LEU A 158 18.40 13.65 -17.80
N SER A 159 19.68 13.68 -17.43
CA SER A 159 20.50 12.46 -17.32
C SER A 159 20.02 11.55 -16.20
N THR A 160 19.98 10.24 -16.45
CA THR A 160 19.61 9.21 -15.47
C THR A 160 20.81 8.67 -14.68
N GLU A 161 22.04 8.99 -15.07
CA GLU A 161 23.27 8.38 -14.53
C GLU A 161 23.39 8.53 -13.00
N ALA A 162 22.97 9.68 -12.46
CA ALA A 162 23.00 9.94 -11.03
C ALA A 162 21.81 9.33 -10.26
N ILE A 163 20.68 9.09 -10.94
CA ILE A 163 19.42 8.64 -10.32
C ILE A 163 19.34 7.12 -10.25
N GLU A 164 19.84 6.42 -11.26
CA GLU A 164 19.86 4.95 -11.33
C GLU A 164 20.44 4.28 -10.07
N PRO A 165 21.64 4.63 -9.57
CA PRO A 165 22.18 4.00 -8.37
C PRO A 165 21.34 4.29 -7.12
N LEU A 166 20.79 5.51 -7.01
CA LEU A 166 19.93 5.90 -5.89
C LEU A 166 18.60 5.11 -5.90
N LEU A 167 18.03 4.93 -7.09
CA LEU A 167 16.81 4.16 -7.27
C LEU A 167 17.05 2.67 -6.96
N ALA A 168 18.18 2.12 -7.40
CA ALA A 168 18.56 0.73 -7.11
C ALA A 168 18.73 0.47 -5.59
N GLU A 169 19.34 1.41 -4.85
CA GLU A 169 19.42 1.33 -3.38
C GLU A 169 18.03 1.32 -2.74
N TYR A 170 17.16 2.25 -3.15
CA TYR A 170 15.78 2.31 -2.67
C TYR A 170 15.01 1.02 -3.00
N GLU A 171 15.12 0.51 -4.22
CA GLU A 171 14.43 -0.70 -4.67
C GLU A 171 14.85 -1.92 -3.86
N ALA A 172 16.14 -2.07 -3.53
CA ALA A 172 16.62 -3.16 -2.69
C ALA A 172 15.99 -3.14 -1.28
N ILE A 173 15.87 -1.95 -0.68
CA ILE A 173 15.22 -1.78 0.64
C ILE A 173 13.71 -2.03 0.52
N HIS A 174 13.06 -1.43 -0.48
CA HIS A 174 11.63 -1.57 -0.70
C HIS A 174 11.24 -3.03 -0.99
N GLN A 175 12.02 -3.76 -1.78
CA GLN A 175 11.80 -5.17 -2.06
C GLN A 175 11.82 -6.00 -0.77
N ARG A 176 12.80 -5.79 0.11
CA ARG A 176 12.87 -6.45 1.42
C ARG A 176 11.65 -6.13 2.29
N ALA A 177 11.21 -4.87 2.30
CA ALA A 177 10.05 -4.42 3.06
C ALA A 177 8.69 -4.85 2.47
N SER A 178 8.68 -5.32 1.21
CA SER A 178 7.48 -5.80 0.52
C SER A 178 7.24 -7.29 0.75
N VAL A 179 8.23 -8.03 1.25
CA VAL A 179 8.09 -9.45 1.59
C VAL A 179 7.29 -9.57 2.87
N GLU A 180 6.11 -10.17 2.78
CA GLU A 180 5.27 -10.42 3.95
C GLU A 180 5.97 -11.35 4.95
N PRO A 181 5.71 -11.18 6.27
CA PRO A 181 6.19 -12.11 7.29
C PRO A 181 5.80 -13.55 6.97
N PRO A 182 6.60 -14.56 7.32
CA PRO A 182 6.19 -15.94 7.09
C PRO A 182 4.99 -16.32 7.98
N ALA A 183 4.00 -16.99 7.37
CA ALA A 183 2.89 -17.58 8.12
C ALA A 183 3.38 -18.79 8.93
N VAL A 184 2.77 -19.00 10.10
CA VAL A 184 3.04 -20.10 11.00
C VAL A 184 1.99 -21.18 10.81
N GLY A 185 2.37 -22.27 10.16
CA GLY A 185 1.48 -23.39 9.89
C GLY A 185 0.46 -23.10 8.79
N SER A 186 -0.66 -23.83 8.82
CA SER A 186 -1.75 -23.67 7.85
C SER A 186 -2.64 -22.46 8.20
N PRO A 187 -3.38 -21.90 7.22
CA PRO A 187 -4.41 -20.91 7.48
C PRO A 187 -5.40 -21.38 8.56
N ILE A 188 -5.78 -20.46 9.45
CA ILE A 188 -6.72 -20.70 10.54
C ILE A 188 -8.14 -20.81 9.98
N TYR A 189 -8.47 -19.90 9.05
CA TYR A 189 -9.79 -19.76 8.46
C TYR A 189 -9.66 -19.08 7.09
N THR A 190 -10.57 -19.37 6.17
CA THR A 190 -10.63 -18.71 4.85
C THR A 190 -12.03 -18.19 4.66
N VAL A 191 -12.17 -16.89 4.43
CA VAL A 191 -13.46 -16.27 4.14
C VAL A 191 -13.98 -16.81 2.82
N SER A 192 -15.18 -17.39 2.83
CA SER A 192 -15.87 -17.77 1.61
C SER A 192 -16.19 -16.52 0.81
N GLN A 193 -15.65 -16.42 -0.41
CA GLN A 193 -16.06 -15.41 -1.37
C GLN A 193 -17.39 -15.85 -2.01
N ASP A 194 -18.45 -15.89 -1.22
CA ASP A 194 -19.78 -16.03 -1.81
C ASP A 194 -20.10 -14.69 -2.49
N GLY A 195 -20.11 -14.73 -3.83
CA GLY A 195 -20.19 -13.56 -4.73
C GLY A 195 -21.56 -12.92 -4.87
#